data_AF-A0A818D0B4-F1
#
_entry.id   AF-A0A818D0B4-F1
#
_cell.length_a   1.000
_cell.length_b   1.000
_cell.length_c   1.000
_cell.angle_alpha   90.00
_cell.angle_beta   90.00
_cell.angle_gamma   90.00
#
_symmetry.space_group_name_H-M   'P 1'
#
loop_
_entity.id
_entity.type
_entity.pdbx_description
1 polymer ?
#
loop_
_entity_poly.entity_id
_entity_poly.type
_entity_poly.pdbx_seq_one_letter_code
_entity_poly.pdbx_strand_id
1 'polypeptide(L)'
;MAAGTIGTDHHLLRTKLKFHLKTRKKSSKQHHIRLDQKKLKNEHFVKEFQVELMNRPTASNSNNMTINQKYANFVDYVNKASKKIFTHDSNGKKRKEWVTNEIVEAVDKKAKAFLQWQNHRGTNLERQHRSKYNLLRTKVKKMVEATQNRILGRNQQGN
;
A
#
# COMPACT_ATOMS: atom_id res chain seq x y z
N MET A 1 34.95 36.53 16.40
CA MET A 1 36.21 36.54 15.63
C MET A 1 36.40 35.18 14.99
N ALA A 2 36.30 35.08 13.66
CA ALA A 2 36.62 33.86 12.93
C ALA A 2 38.12 33.92 12.62
N ALA A 3 38.90 33.03 13.25
CA ALA A 3 40.28 32.83 12.87
C ALA A 3 40.28 32.20 11.48
N GLY A 4 40.49 33.02 10.45
CA GLY A 4 40.81 32.56 9.11
C GLY A 4 42.12 31.78 9.18
N THR A 5 42.08 30.51 8.79
CA THR A 5 43.25 29.69 8.51
C THR A 5 44.10 30.39 7.46
N ILE A 6 45.18 31.01 7.92
CA ILE A 6 46.17 31.73 7.12
C ILE A 6 46.83 30.73 6.15
N GLY A 7 46.68 30.95 4.84
CA GLY A 7 47.53 30.33 3.81
C GLY A 7 46.88 29.66 2.60
N THR A 8 45.54 29.66 2.45
CA THR A 8 44.90 29.02 1.28
C THR A 8 43.75 29.86 0.71
N ASP A 9 43.69 30.02 -0.62
CA ASP A 9 42.53 30.56 -1.40
C ASP A 9 41.31 29.59 -1.40
N HIS A 10 41.34 28.56 -0.56
CA HIS A 10 40.28 27.57 -0.49
C HIS A 10 39.49 27.72 0.80
N HIS A 11 38.18 27.92 0.67
CA HIS A 11 37.27 27.95 1.80
C HIS A 11 36.94 26.52 2.25
N LEU A 12 37.12 26.25 3.55
CA LEU A 12 36.73 24.98 4.15
C LEU A 12 35.20 24.89 4.21
N LEU A 13 34.61 24.05 3.35
CA LEU A 13 33.16 23.89 3.27
C LEU A 13 32.73 22.70 4.14
N ARG A 14 32.20 22.99 5.34
CA ARG A 14 31.70 21.98 6.26
C ARG A 14 30.20 21.77 6.05
N THR A 15 29.81 20.60 5.58
CA THR A 15 28.39 20.22 5.47
C THR A 15 28.03 19.14 6.49
N LYS A 16 26.84 19.25 7.09
CA LYS A 16 26.30 18.26 8.02
C LYS A 16 25.07 17.61 7.39
N LEU A 17 25.20 16.35 7.01
CA LEU A 17 24.10 15.55 6.45
C LEU A 17 23.47 14.71 7.56
N LYS A 18 22.14 14.79 7.71
CA LYS A 18 21.38 13.98 8.66
C LYS A 18 20.40 13.08 7.91
N PHE A 19 20.80 11.84 7.67
CA PHE A 19 19.95 10.84 7.04
C PHE A 19 19.04 10.19 8.09
N HIS A 20 17.74 10.44 7.99
CA HIS A 20 16.75 9.65 8.72
C HIS A 20 16.39 8.44 7.86
N LEU A 21 17.23 7.40 7.95
CA LEU A 21 16.95 6.12 7.31
C LEU A 21 15.76 5.49 8.04
N LYS A 22 14.55 5.69 7.49
CA LYS A 22 13.43 4.82 7.83
C LYS A 22 13.77 3.44 7.28
N THR A 23 14.37 2.60 8.09
CA THR A 23 14.44 1.17 7.82
C THR A 23 13.00 0.69 7.68
N ARG A 24 12.51 0.56 6.44
CA ARG A 24 11.41 -0.37 6.18
C ARG A 24 11.99 -1.72 6.56
N LYS A 25 11.78 -2.16 7.81
CA LYS A 25 11.92 -3.56 8.15
C LYS A 25 11.09 -4.28 7.11
N LYS A 26 11.74 -4.89 6.11
CA LYS A 26 11.16 -6.01 5.39
C LYS A 26 11.03 -7.06 6.48
N SER A 27 9.95 -6.99 7.26
CA SER A 27 9.62 -8.09 8.13
C SER A 27 9.55 -9.26 7.17
N SER A 28 10.40 -10.26 7.36
CA SER A 28 10.10 -11.62 6.94
C SER A 28 8.84 -12.01 7.73
N LYS A 29 7.71 -11.39 7.40
CA LYS A 29 6.42 -11.87 7.81
C LYS A 29 6.38 -13.19 7.07
N GLN A 30 6.67 -14.27 7.81
CA GLN A 30 6.07 -15.55 7.49
C GLN A 30 4.65 -15.22 7.05
N HIS A 31 4.29 -15.64 5.85
CA HIS A 31 2.97 -15.45 5.28
C HIS A 31 1.97 -16.26 6.13
N HIS A 32 1.72 -15.82 7.36
CA HIS A 32 0.63 -16.34 8.17
C HIS A 32 -0.63 -15.96 7.42
N ILE A 33 -1.32 -16.98 6.93
CA ILE A 33 -2.62 -16.82 6.31
C ILE A 33 -3.53 -16.26 7.40
N ARG A 34 -3.99 -15.02 7.22
CA ARG A 34 -4.95 -14.38 8.13
C ARG A 34 -6.31 -15.00 7.87
N LEU A 35 -6.56 -16.12 8.53
CA LEU A 35 -7.85 -16.81 8.53
C LEU A 35 -8.76 -16.22 9.61
N ASP A 36 -10.05 -16.12 9.32
CA ASP A 36 -11.07 -15.76 10.29
C ASP A 36 -11.42 -16.96 11.15
N GLN A 37 -11.01 -16.92 12.42
CA GLN A 37 -11.26 -17.99 13.39
C GLN A 37 -12.76 -18.24 13.61
N LYS A 38 -13.62 -17.24 13.41
CA LYS A 38 -15.07 -17.42 13.55
C LYS A 38 -15.62 -18.26 12.41
N LYS A 39 -15.13 -18.04 11.18
CA LYS A 39 -15.51 -18.86 10.02
C LYS A 39 -15.00 -20.30 10.14
N LEU A 40 -13.83 -20.52 10.75
CA LEU A 40 -13.30 -21.87 11.02
C LEU A 40 -14.18 -22.69 11.98
N LYS A 41 -14.90 -22.05 12.90
CA LYS A 41 -15.81 -22.71 13.84
C LYS A 41 -17.22 -22.91 13.29
N ASN A 42 -17.52 -22.36 12.11
CA ASN A 42 -18.84 -22.41 11.51
C ASN A 42 -18.92 -23.56 10.51
N GLU A 43 -19.82 -24.50 10.78
CA GLU A 43 -19.99 -25.75 10.03
C GLU A 43 -20.32 -25.52 8.55
N HIS A 44 -21.03 -24.43 8.21
CA HIS A 44 -21.33 -24.07 6.83
C HIS A 44 -20.06 -23.83 6.02
N PHE A 45 -19.15 -22.98 6.53
CA PHE A 45 -17.91 -22.65 5.83
C PHE A 45 -16.95 -23.85 5.76
N VAL A 46 -16.98 -24.74 6.76
CA VAL A 46 -16.22 -25.99 6.73
C VAL A 46 -16.74 -26.93 5.63
N LYS A 47 -18.07 -27.10 5.51
CA LYS A 47 -18.69 -27.90 4.44
C LYS A 47 -18.38 -27.31 3.06
N GLU A 48 -18.50 -26.00 2.89
CA GLU A 48 -18.15 -25.31 1.65
C GLU A 48 -16.68 -25.53 1.27
N PHE A 49 -15.77 -25.48 2.24
CA PHE A 49 -14.35 -25.75 2.01
C PHE A 49 -14.08 -27.20 1.62
N GLN A 50 -14.76 -28.17 2.24
CA GLN A 50 -14.65 -29.57 1.86
C GLN A 50 -15.14 -29.81 0.44
N VAL A 51 -16.28 -29.23 0.05
CA VAL A 51 -16.81 -29.32 -1.32
C VAL A 51 -15.82 -28.71 -2.32
N GLU A 52 -15.26 -27.53 -2.03
CA GLU A 52 -14.24 -26.91 -2.88
C GLU A 52 -13.01 -27.83 -3.02
N LEU A 53 -12.53 -28.44 -1.93
CA LEU A 53 -11.39 -29.36 -1.98
C LEU A 53 -11.67 -30.63 -2.81
N MET A 54 -12.89 -31.16 -2.76
CA MET A 54 -13.30 -32.33 -3.53
C MET A 54 -13.48 -32.02 -5.02
N ASN A 55 -13.89 -30.79 -5.34
CA ASN A 55 -13.99 -30.28 -6.71
C ASN A 55 -12.62 -29.90 -7.31
N ARG A 56 -11.51 -30.29 -6.68
CA ARG A 56 -10.18 -30.02 -7.20
C ARG A 56 -10.06 -30.56 -8.63
N PRO A 57 -9.81 -29.70 -9.63
CA PRO A 57 -9.58 -30.18 -10.98
C PRO A 57 -8.36 -31.11 -10.97
N THR A 58 -8.51 -32.31 -11.52
CA THR A 58 -7.47 -33.35 -11.69
C THR A 58 -6.38 -32.94 -12.70
N ALA A 59 -6.23 -31.64 -12.96
CA ALA A 59 -5.35 -31.03 -13.97
C ALA A 59 -3.83 -31.22 -13.71
N SER A 60 -3.42 -32.09 -12.80
CA SER A 60 -2.01 -32.40 -12.52
C SER A 60 -1.64 -33.88 -12.63
N ASN A 61 -2.51 -34.73 -13.18
CA ASN A 61 -2.12 -36.08 -13.64
C ASN A 61 -1.29 -36.03 -14.94
N SER A 62 -0.49 -34.98 -15.14
CA SER A 62 0.59 -35.04 -16.11
C SER A 62 1.66 -35.96 -15.52
N ASN A 63 1.97 -37.04 -16.23
CA ASN A 63 2.96 -38.05 -15.84
C ASN A 63 4.39 -37.48 -15.66
N ASN A 64 4.60 -36.18 -15.94
CA ASN A 64 5.89 -35.50 -15.90
C ASN A 64 6.15 -34.70 -14.60
N MET A 65 5.22 -34.68 -13.63
CA MET A 65 5.44 -33.96 -12.37
C MET A 65 6.04 -34.86 -11.28
N THR A 66 7.13 -34.39 -10.68
CA THR A 66 7.73 -35.01 -9.48
C THR A 66 6.77 -34.94 -8.28
N ILE A 67 6.94 -35.84 -7.31
CA ILE A 67 6.13 -35.88 -6.09
C ILE A 67 6.15 -34.53 -5.35
N ASN A 68 7.31 -33.87 -5.30
CA ASN A 68 7.48 -32.56 -4.68
C ASN A 68 6.63 -31.47 -5.37
N GLN A 69 6.56 -31.49 -6.71
CA GLN A 69 5.74 -30.55 -7.48
C GLN A 69 4.24 -30.83 -7.28
N LYS A 70 3.83 -32.10 -7.22
CA LYS A 70 2.45 -32.49 -6.93
C LYS A 70 2.02 -32.02 -5.53
N TYR A 71 2.90 -32.17 -4.54
CA TYR A 71 2.68 -31.67 -3.18
C TYR A 71 2.60 -30.14 -3.15
N ALA A 72 3.52 -29.43 -3.81
CA ALA A 72 3.49 -27.97 -3.88
C ALA A 72 2.17 -27.46 -4.50
N ASN A 73 1.69 -28.09 -5.58
CA ASN A 73 0.43 -27.75 -6.22
C ASN A 73 -0.78 -28.02 -5.32
N PHE A 74 -0.74 -29.10 -4.52
CA PHE A 74 -1.77 -29.38 -3.53
C PHE A 74 -1.80 -28.30 -2.45
N VAL A 75 -0.64 -27.98 -1.87
CA VAL A 75 -0.52 -26.95 -0.83
C VAL A 75 -0.99 -25.60 -1.36
N ASP A 76 -0.61 -25.22 -2.58
CA ASP A 76 -1.07 -23.97 -3.20
C ASP A 76 -2.60 -23.96 -3.39
N TYR A 77 -3.18 -25.07 -3.85
CA TYR A 77 -4.62 -25.20 -4.01
C TYR A 77 -5.38 -25.08 -2.68
N VAL A 78 -4.92 -25.79 -1.63
CA VAL A 78 -5.47 -25.70 -0.27
C VAL A 78 -5.39 -24.26 0.25
N ASN A 79 -4.26 -23.58 0.02
CA ASN A 79 -4.08 -22.19 0.42
C ASN A 79 -4.97 -21.21 -0.35
N LYS A 80 -5.28 -21.49 -1.62
CA LYS A 80 -6.20 -20.69 -2.43
C LYS A 80 -7.64 -20.88 -1.96
N ALA A 81 -8.07 -22.12 -1.76
CA ALA A 81 -9.39 -22.45 -1.23
C ALA A 81 -9.59 -21.85 0.18
N SER A 82 -8.57 -21.94 1.04
CA SER A 82 -8.66 -21.39 2.39
C SER A 82 -8.76 -19.86 2.38
N LYS A 83 -8.05 -19.19 1.47
CA LYS A 83 -8.18 -17.74 1.29
C LYS A 83 -9.56 -17.35 0.75
N LYS A 84 -10.15 -18.12 -0.16
CA LYS A 84 -11.47 -17.80 -0.73
C LYS A 84 -12.56 -17.84 0.34
N ILE A 85 -12.55 -18.86 1.20
CA ILE A 85 -13.66 -19.17 2.11
C ILE A 85 -13.45 -18.57 3.51
N PHE A 86 -12.23 -18.64 4.03
CA PHE A 86 -11.92 -18.25 5.41
C PHE A 86 -11.19 -16.91 5.54
N THR A 87 -11.01 -16.14 4.46
CA THR A 87 -10.50 -14.78 4.64
C THR A 87 -11.50 -13.96 5.44
N HIS A 88 -10.95 -13.12 6.31
CA HIS A 88 -11.72 -12.05 6.93
C HIS A 88 -12.32 -11.20 5.82
N ASP A 89 -13.63 -10.93 5.88
CA ASP A 89 -14.27 -10.04 4.93
C ASP A 89 -13.59 -8.67 5.07
N SER A 90 -12.66 -8.35 4.18
CA SER A 90 -11.98 -7.05 4.14
C SER A 90 -12.96 -5.92 3.81
N ASN A 91 -14.17 -6.29 3.40
CA ASN A 91 -15.33 -5.42 3.23
C ASN A 91 -15.70 -4.67 4.52
N GLY A 92 -15.21 -5.11 5.69
CA GLY A 92 -15.51 -4.49 6.98
C GLY A 92 -14.77 -3.18 7.29
N LYS A 93 -13.70 -2.82 6.58
CA LYS A 93 -13.17 -1.44 6.69
C LYS A 93 -14.00 -0.55 5.80
N LYS A 94 -15.20 -0.18 6.28
CA LYS A 94 -16.02 0.88 5.68
C LYS A 94 -15.09 2.02 5.33
N ARG A 95 -14.89 2.24 4.03
CA ARG A 95 -14.10 3.35 3.52
C ARG A 95 -14.67 4.61 4.17
N LYS A 96 -13.82 5.39 4.83
CA LYS A 96 -14.27 6.62 5.49
C LYS A 96 -15.07 7.43 4.47
N GLU A 97 -16.23 7.93 4.84
CA GLU A 97 -17.17 8.59 3.90
C GLU A 97 -16.54 9.74 3.13
N TRP A 98 -15.55 10.41 3.71
CA TRP A 98 -14.83 11.50 3.06
C TRP A 98 -13.85 11.03 1.98
N VAL A 99 -13.51 9.74 1.92
CA VAL A 99 -12.58 9.19 0.92
C VAL A 99 -13.40 8.81 -0.31
N THR A 100 -13.70 9.78 -1.18
CA THR A 100 -14.38 9.53 -2.46
C THR A 100 -13.42 9.01 -3.54
N ASN A 101 -13.93 8.42 -4.63
CA ASN A 101 -13.09 7.95 -5.76
C ASN A 101 -12.27 9.09 -6.38
N GLU A 102 -12.87 10.28 -6.49
CA GLU A 102 -12.21 11.48 -6.98
C GLU A 102 -11.00 11.88 -6.12
N ILE A 103 -11.11 11.79 -4.78
CA ILE A 103 -10.00 12.08 -3.87
C ILE A 103 -8.88 11.06 -4.05
N VAL A 104 -9.22 9.78 -4.23
CA VAL A 104 -8.21 8.72 -4.47
C VAL A 104 -7.47 8.99 -5.77
N GLU A 105 -8.17 9.27 -6.86
CA GLU A 105 -7.53 9.61 -8.14
C GLU A 105 -6.67 10.87 -8.06
N ALA A 106 -7.13 11.89 -7.34
CA ALA A 106 -6.37 13.12 -7.15
C ALA A 106 -5.09 12.87 -6.32
N VAL A 107 -5.15 12.00 -5.30
CA VAL A 107 -4.00 11.55 -4.52
C VAL A 107 -3.02 10.77 -5.39
N ASP A 108 -3.50 9.88 -6.26
CA ASP A 108 -2.64 9.12 -7.18
C ASP A 108 -1.95 10.03 -8.19
N LYS A 109 -2.68 10.99 -8.77
CA LYS A 109 -2.10 12.03 -9.65
C LYS A 109 -1.03 12.86 -8.92
N LYS A 110 -1.29 13.24 -7.67
CA LYS A 110 -0.30 13.93 -6.80
C LYS A 110 0.92 13.06 -6.54
N ALA A 111 0.75 11.76 -6.29
CA ALA A 111 1.85 10.84 -6.04
C ALA A 111 2.75 10.67 -7.29
N LYS A 112 2.14 10.50 -8.48
CA LYS A 112 2.86 10.48 -9.76
C LYS A 112 3.62 11.78 -10.00
N ALA A 113 3.01 12.94 -9.74
CA ALA A 113 3.67 14.24 -9.88
C ALA A 113 4.83 14.43 -8.89
N PHE A 114 4.73 13.88 -7.68
CA PHE A 114 5.82 13.89 -6.70
C PHE A 114 7.03 13.10 -7.21
N LEU A 115 6.81 11.89 -7.72
CA LEU A 115 7.88 11.07 -8.31
C LEU A 115 8.54 11.79 -9.49
N GLN A 116 7.73 12.38 -10.37
CA GLN A 116 8.23 13.18 -11.49
C GLN A 116 9.12 14.35 -11.02
N TRP A 117 8.72 15.06 -9.96
CA TRP A 117 9.57 16.11 -9.38
C TRP A 117 10.86 15.55 -8.77
N GLN A 118 10.80 14.44 -8.02
CA GLN A 118 12.01 13.83 -7.44
C GLN A 118 13.00 13.38 -8.52
N ASN A 119 12.51 12.80 -9.62
CA ASN A 119 13.34 12.30 -10.72
C ASN A 119 14.04 13.42 -11.51
N HIS A 120 13.51 14.65 -11.47
CA HIS A 120 14.04 15.80 -12.22
C HIS A 120 14.68 16.87 -11.32
N ARG A 121 15.05 16.53 -10.08
CA ARG A 121 15.77 17.46 -9.19
C ARG A 121 17.13 17.87 -9.78
N GLY A 122 17.46 19.15 -9.70
CA GLY A 122 18.71 19.71 -10.23
C GLY A 122 18.73 19.89 -11.74
N THR A 123 17.64 19.58 -12.44
CA THR A 123 17.50 19.84 -13.88
C THR A 123 16.75 21.14 -14.15
N ASN A 124 16.86 21.65 -15.37
CA ASN A 124 16.12 22.83 -15.82
C ASN A 124 14.59 22.64 -15.76
N LEU A 125 14.11 21.39 -15.73
CA LEU A 125 12.69 21.03 -15.63
C LEU A 125 12.19 20.95 -14.19
N GLU A 126 13.06 21.05 -13.17
CA GLU A 126 12.67 20.90 -11.78
C GLU A 126 11.54 21.85 -11.38
N ARG A 127 11.67 23.13 -11.76
CA ARG A 127 10.70 24.18 -11.40
C ARG A 127 9.30 23.85 -11.91
N GLN A 128 9.20 23.31 -13.13
CA GLN A 128 7.92 22.91 -13.74
C GLN A 128 7.29 21.73 -12.98
N HIS A 129 8.05 20.67 -12.71
CA HIS A 129 7.54 19.50 -12.00
C HIS A 129 7.20 19.82 -10.53
N ARG A 130 8.01 20.64 -9.85
CA ARG A 130 7.76 21.12 -8.49
C ARG A 130 6.46 21.94 -8.42
N SER A 131 6.26 22.85 -9.37
CA SER A 131 5.04 23.65 -9.46
C SER A 131 3.80 22.76 -9.66
N LYS A 132 3.87 21.80 -10.60
CA LYS A 132 2.81 20.82 -10.85
C LYS A 132 2.47 20.00 -9.61
N TYR A 133 3.47 19.52 -8.87
CA TYR A 133 3.26 18.82 -7.60
C TYR A 133 2.59 19.72 -6.55
N ASN A 134 3.06 20.95 -6.38
CA ASN A 134 2.51 21.89 -5.40
C ASN A 134 1.05 22.23 -5.69
N LEU A 135 0.69 22.44 -6.95
CA LEU A 135 -0.68 22.67 -7.37
C LEU A 135 -1.58 21.49 -6.99
N LEU A 136 -1.17 20.27 -7.32
CA LEU A 136 -1.91 19.04 -6.98
C LEU A 136 -1.98 18.80 -5.47
N ARG A 137 -0.91 19.14 -4.73
CA ARG A 137 -0.90 19.07 -3.25
C ARG A 137 -1.97 19.99 -2.65
N THR A 138 -2.07 21.22 -3.12
CA THR A 138 -3.07 22.18 -2.66
C THR A 138 -4.48 21.76 -3.06
N LYS A 139 -4.67 21.29 -4.30
CA LYS A 139 -5.96 20.79 -4.79
C LYS A 139 -6.49 19.63 -3.94
N VAL A 140 -5.66 18.61 -3.71
CA VAL A 140 -6.02 17.46 -2.86
C VAL A 140 -6.35 17.90 -1.44
N LYS A 141 -5.57 18.82 -0.85
CA LYS A 141 -5.83 19.35 0.49
C LYS A 141 -7.22 20.01 0.57
N LYS A 142 -7.53 20.92 -0.36
CA LYS A 142 -8.84 21.59 -0.43
C LYS A 142 -9.99 20.60 -0.62
N MET A 143 -9.82 19.59 -1.49
CA MET A 143 -10.86 18.57 -1.72
C MET A 143 -11.15 17.75 -0.46
N VAL A 144 -10.12 17.33 0.27
CA VAL A 144 -10.27 16.58 1.52
C VAL A 144 -10.95 17.43 2.59
N GLU A 145 -10.49 18.67 2.78
CA GLU A 145 -11.06 19.60 3.76
C GLU A 145 -12.53 19.92 3.47
N ALA A 146 -12.87 20.23 2.21
CA ALA A 146 -14.26 20.50 1.81
C ALA A 146 -15.18 19.29 2.05
N THR A 147 -14.70 18.09 1.73
CA THR A 147 -15.49 16.86 1.90
C THR A 147 -15.68 16.53 3.39
N GLN A 148 -14.64 16.70 4.20
CA GLN A 148 -14.71 16.50 5.65
C GLN A 148 -15.65 17.53 6.31
N ASN A 149 -15.55 18.81 5.94
CA ASN A 149 -16.43 19.86 6.47
C ASN A 149 -17.90 19.61 6.09
N ARG A 150 -18.17 19.16 4.86
CA ARG A 150 -19.53 18.80 4.42
C ARG A 150 -20.12 17.67 5.28
N ILE A 151 -19.32 16.65 5.58
CA ILE A 151 -19.75 15.51 6.40
C ILE A 151 -19.99 15.95 7.85
N LEU A 152 -19.11 16.77 8.41
CA LEU A 152 -19.27 17.31 9.76
C LEU A 152 -20.52 18.21 9.87
N GLY A 153 -20.76 19.08 8.89
CA GLY A 153 -21.95 19.94 8.86
C GLY A 153 -23.26 19.15 8.73
N ARG A 154 -23.27 18.06 7.94
CA ARG A 154 -24.44 17.17 7.83
C ARG A 154 -24.77 16.49 9.16
N ASN A 155 -23.76 16.11 9.94
CA ASN A 155 -23.96 15.48 11.24
C ASN A 155 -24.47 16.45 12.32
N GLN A 156 -24.31 17.76 12.13
CA GLN A 156 -24.79 18.78 13.07
C GLN A 156 -26.23 19.23 12.79
N GLN A 157 -26.73 19.07 11.55
CA GLN A 157 -28.10 19.41 11.16
C GLN A 157 -29.09 18.23 11.32
N GLY A 158 -28.59 17.04 11.68
CA GLY A 158 -29.38 15.82 11.84
C GLY A 158 -29.66 15.41 13.30
N ASN A 159 -29.50 16.34 14.25
CA ASN A 159 -29.92 16.21 15.65
C ASN A 159 -31.09 17.14 15.92
#